data_AF-A0A925F684-F1
#
_entry.id   AF-A0A925F684-F1
#
_cell.length_a   1.000
_cell.length_b   1.000
_cell.length_c   1.000
_cell.angle_alpha   90.00
_cell.angle_beta   90.00
_cell.angle_gamma   90.00
#
_symmetry.space_group_name_H-M   'P 1'
#
loop_
_entity.id
_entity.type
_entity.pdbx_description
1 polymer ?
#
loop_
_entity_poly.entity_id
_entity_poly.type
_entity_poly.pdbx_seq_one_letter_code
_entity_poly.pdbx_strand_id
1 'polypeptide(L)'
;LASPVPVWTGEAVNAGYSIEAIVARTWREKELVPAVAAPRLGGPVAYWAAMLRNLTPTLHTLGNALTEADLARMTPPHPISGPLDVRQRLEFLRFHLDRHCGQVVRLRERLP
;
A
#
# COMPACT_ATOMS: atom_id res chain seq x y z
N LEU A 1 25.44 18.56 0.30
CA LEU A 1 24.77 17.31 -0.13
C LEU A 1 23.62 17.73 -1.03
N ALA A 2 23.58 17.27 -2.29
CA ALA A 2 22.52 17.63 -3.21
C ALA A 2 21.18 17.09 -2.69
N SER A 3 20.13 17.93 -2.71
CA SER A 3 18.77 17.47 -2.40
C SER A 3 18.39 16.32 -3.33
N PRO A 4 17.84 15.20 -2.81
CA PRO A 4 17.51 14.06 -3.64
C PRO A 4 16.45 14.46 -4.68
N VAL A 5 16.75 14.20 -5.96
CA VAL A 5 15.84 14.43 -7.08
C VAL A 5 14.53 13.64 -6.84
N PRO A 6 13.35 14.25 -7.05
CA PRO A 6 12.08 13.54 -6.96
C PRO A 6 12.05 12.34 -7.92
N VAL A 7 11.58 11.18 -7.47
CA VAL A 7 11.45 9.98 -8.33
C VAL A 7 10.38 10.20 -9.41
N TRP A 8 9.47 11.16 -9.20
CA TRP A 8 8.49 11.61 -10.16
C TRP A 8 8.23 13.12 -9.97
N THR A 9 8.04 13.85 -11.08
CA THR A 9 7.75 15.29 -11.09
C THR A 9 6.42 15.54 -11.78
N GLY A 10 5.39 15.89 -11.01
CA GLY A 10 4.09 16.33 -11.50
C GLY A 10 3.26 16.88 -10.34
N GLU A 11 2.01 17.27 -10.61
CA GLU A 11 1.16 17.90 -9.60
C GLU A 11 0.79 16.92 -8.47
N ALA A 12 1.07 17.32 -7.23
CA ALA A 12 0.74 16.55 -6.03
C ALA A 12 -0.72 16.79 -5.61
N VAL A 13 -1.67 16.41 -6.48
CA VAL A 13 -3.12 16.63 -6.30
C VAL A 13 -3.71 16.03 -5.02
N ASN A 14 -3.01 15.04 -4.45
CA ASN A 14 -3.40 14.38 -3.21
C ASN A 14 -2.66 14.91 -1.97
N ALA A 15 -1.81 15.95 -2.10
CA ALA A 15 -1.06 16.49 -0.97
C ALA A 15 -1.99 16.92 0.18
N GLY A 16 -1.64 16.54 1.41
CA GLY A 16 -2.40 16.86 2.61
C GLY A 16 -3.65 16.01 2.86
N TYR A 17 -4.06 15.14 1.93
CA TYR A 17 -5.17 14.22 2.16
C TYR A 17 -4.71 12.93 2.86
N SER A 18 -5.58 12.39 3.72
CA SER A 18 -5.42 11.04 4.27
C SER A 18 -5.68 10.00 3.19
N ILE A 19 -5.17 8.78 3.41
CA ILE A 19 -5.37 7.72 2.43
C ILE A 19 -6.85 7.31 2.30
N GLU A 20 -7.61 7.36 3.39
CA GLU A 20 -9.05 7.08 3.39
C GLU A 20 -9.79 8.08 2.50
N ALA A 21 -9.45 9.37 2.59
CA ALA A 21 -10.06 10.40 1.76
C ALA A 21 -9.71 10.21 0.28
N ILE A 22 -8.46 9.84 -0.01
CA ILE A 22 -8.01 9.56 -1.39
C ILE A 22 -8.73 8.35 -1.95
N VAL A 23 -8.79 7.24 -1.21
CA VAL A 23 -9.49 6.01 -1.61
C VAL A 23 -10.97 6.29 -1.86
N ALA A 24 -11.65 7.00 -0.95
CA ALA A 24 -13.06 7.34 -1.12
C ALA A 24 -13.36 8.17 -2.39
N ARG A 25 -12.39 8.97 -2.85
CA ARG A 25 -12.52 9.78 -4.07
C ARG A 25 -12.17 9.03 -5.35
N THR A 26 -11.30 8.02 -5.26
CA THR A 26 -10.65 7.42 -6.44
C THR A 26 -11.13 6.00 -6.73
N TRP A 27 -11.62 5.27 -5.74
CA TRP A 27 -12.05 3.88 -5.90
C TRP A 27 -13.53 3.79 -6.27
N ARG A 28 -13.86 2.85 -7.14
CA ARG A 28 -15.25 2.48 -7.46
C ARG A 28 -15.70 1.26 -6.64
N GLU A 29 -17.01 1.11 -6.47
CA GLU A 29 -17.61 0.04 -5.65
C GLU A 29 -17.25 -1.38 -6.16
N LYS A 30 -17.07 -1.52 -7.48
CA LYS A 30 -16.54 -2.73 -8.13
C LYS A 30 -15.41 -2.34 -9.07
N GLU A 31 -14.21 -2.29 -8.54
CA GLU A 31 -13.04 -1.86 -9.30
C GLU A 31 -12.65 -2.87 -10.37
N LEU A 32 -12.34 -2.37 -11.57
CA LEU A 32 -11.72 -3.18 -12.61
C LEU A 32 -10.24 -3.28 -12.30
N VAL A 33 -9.88 -4.32 -11.55
CA VAL A 33 -8.50 -4.59 -11.16
C VAL A 33 -7.64 -4.74 -12.44
N PRO A 34 -6.57 -3.94 -12.60
CA PRO A 34 -5.66 -4.10 -13.72
C PRO A 34 -5.10 -5.52 -13.80
N ALA A 35 -4.89 -6.06 -15.00
CA ALA A 35 -4.35 -7.42 -15.18
C ALA A 35 -2.98 -7.66 -14.50
N VAL A 36 -2.24 -6.58 -14.23
CA VAL A 36 -0.97 -6.63 -13.48
C VAL A 36 -1.18 -6.91 -11.98
N ALA A 37 -2.33 -6.55 -11.42
CA ALA A 37 -2.67 -6.72 -10.02
C ALA A 37 -3.40 -8.04 -9.71
N ALA A 38 -3.66 -8.88 -10.72
CA ALA A 38 -4.21 -10.21 -10.51
C ALA A 38 -3.20 -11.10 -9.75
N PRO A 39 -3.61 -11.85 -8.71
CA PRO A 39 -2.74 -12.81 -8.03
C PRO A 39 -2.22 -13.88 -9.00
N ARG A 40 -0.90 -13.95 -9.19
CA ARG A 40 -0.25 -14.93 -10.09
C ARG A 40 0.47 -16.07 -9.35
N LEU A 41 0.65 -15.91 -8.05
CA LEU A 41 1.37 -16.84 -7.19
C LEU A 41 0.38 -17.44 -6.19
N GLY A 42 0.36 -18.77 -6.13
CA GLY A 42 -0.35 -19.55 -5.12
C GLY A 42 0.63 -20.30 -4.23
N GLY A 43 0.11 -20.90 -3.17
CA GLY A 43 0.92 -21.74 -2.29
C GLY A 43 0.19 -22.08 -1.00
N PRO A 44 0.70 -23.06 -0.23
CA PRO A 44 0.10 -23.42 1.06
C PRO A 44 0.07 -22.22 2.01
N VAL A 45 -1.02 -22.07 2.79
CA VAL A 45 -1.15 -20.99 3.79
C VAL A 45 0.05 -20.96 4.75
N ALA A 46 0.56 -22.13 5.14
CA ALA A 46 1.72 -22.26 6.02
C ALA A 46 2.99 -21.60 5.44
N TYR A 47 3.20 -21.70 4.13
CA TYR A 47 4.32 -21.05 3.45
C TYR A 47 4.21 -19.52 3.54
N TRP A 48 3.05 -18.97 3.20
CA TRP A 48 2.82 -17.52 3.27
C TRP A 48 2.93 -16.97 4.69
N ALA A 49 2.44 -17.71 5.69
CA ALA A 49 2.59 -17.35 7.09
C ALA A 49 4.06 -17.31 7.52
N ALA A 50 4.89 -18.26 7.06
CA ALA A 50 6.32 -18.26 7.32
C ALA A 50 7.03 -17.08 6.64
N MET A 51 6.70 -16.80 5.38
CA MET A 51 7.24 -15.66 4.65
C MET A 51 6.95 -14.33 5.35
N LEU A 52 5.69 -14.11 5.77
CA LEU A 52 5.31 -12.90 6.50
C LEU A 52 6.12 -12.74 7.78
N ARG A 53 6.24 -13.80 8.60
CA ARG A 53 7.04 -13.76 9.84
C ARG A 53 8.50 -13.39 9.58
N ASN A 54 9.09 -13.93 8.51
CA ASN A 54 10.50 -13.67 8.17
C ASN A 54 10.73 -12.24 7.64
N LEU A 55 9.70 -11.59 7.09
CA LEU A 55 9.80 -10.20 6.60
C LEU A 55 9.63 -9.17 7.73
N THR A 56 9.01 -9.53 8.85
CA THR A 56 8.74 -8.59 9.97
C THR A 56 9.98 -7.83 10.45
N PRO A 57 11.14 -8.46 10.73
CA PRO A 57 12.32 -7.73 11.19
C PRO A 57 12.84 -6.75 10.13
N THR A 58 12.83 -7.13 8.86
CA THR A 58 13.24 -6.26 7.75
C THR A 58 12.34 -5.04 7.62
N LEU A 59 11.02 -5.24 7.74
CA LEU A 59 10.05 -4.14 7.71
C LEU A 59 10.21 -3.20 8.91
N HIS A 60 10.52 -3.73 10.09
CA HIS A 60 10.80 -2.91 11.27
C HIS A 60 12.08 -2.07 11.10
N THR A 61 13.15 -2.66 10.58
CA THR A 61 14.38 -1.93 10.25
C THR A 61 14.12 -0.83 9.22
N LEU A 62 13.33 -1.11 8.18
CA LEU A 62 12.92 -0.08 7.22
C LEU A 62 12.17 1.06 7.91
N GLY A 63 11.19 0.74 8.76
CA GLY A 63 10.42 1.74 9.51
C GLY A 63 11.30 2.68 10.34
N ASN A 64 12.32 2.13 11.00
CA ASN A 64 13.26 2.92 11.82
C ASN A 64 14.25 3.74 11.00
N ALA A 65 14.49 3.37 9.74
CA ALA A 65 15.42 4.05 8.85
C ALA A 65 14.76 5.18 8.03
N LEU A 66 13.44 5.17 7.90
CA LEU A 66 12.71 6.17 7.12
C LEU A 66 12.79 7.55 7.77
N THR A 67 13.20 8.55 6.99
CA THR A 67 13.22 9.95 7.41
C THR A 67 11.99 10.71 6.92
N GLU A 68 11.68 11.85 7.53
CA GLU A 68 10.63 12.75 7.03
C GLU A 68 10.87 13.20 5.58
N ALA A 69 12.14 13.38 5.21
CA ALA A 69 12.51 13.70 3.84
C ALA A 69 12.18 12.55 2.87
N ASP A 70 12.37 11.29 3.28
CA ASP A 70 11.98 10.12 2.47
C ASP A 70 10.47 10.01 2.33
N LEU A 71 9.74 10.25 3.42
CA LEU A 71 8.28 10.16 3.49
C LEU A 71 7.60 11.19 2.58
N ALA A 72 8.20 12.37 2.42
CA ALA A 72 7.70 13.44 1.53
C ALA A 72 8.03 13.23 0.04
N ARG A 73 8.76 12.17 -0.34
CA ARG A 73 9.14 11.96 -1.74
C ARG A 73 7.96 11.48 -2.57
N MET A 74 7.75 12.15 -3.71
CA MET A 74 6.78 11.68 -4.69
C MET A 74 7.25 10.38 -5.36
N THR A 75 6.33 9.44 -5.54
CA THR A 75 6.57 8.16 -6.22
C THR A 75 5.73 8.06 -7.50
N PRO A 76 6.12 7.24 -8.49
CA PRO A 76 5.38 7.08 -9.75
C PRO A 76 3.89 6.82 -9.48
N PRO A 77 2.93 7.42 -10.19
CA PRO A 77 1.51 7.38 -9.82
C PRO A 77 0.93 5.98 -9.62
N HIS A 78 0.05 5.84 -8.62
CA HIS A 78 -0.67 4.62 -8.34
C HIS A 78 -1.74 4.44 -9.44
N PRO A 79 -1.95 3.23 -9.98
CA PRO A 79 -2.84 3.04 -11.14
C PRO A 79 -4.28 3.52 -10.95
N ILE A 80 -4.76 3.57 -9.70
CA ILE A 80 -6.13 3.98 -9.35
C ILE A 80 -6.11 5.34 -8.63
N SER A 81 -5.45 5.39 -7.47
CA SER A 81 -5.34 6.57 -6.62
C SER A 81 -4.48 7.74 -7.13
N GLY A 82 -3.78 7.60 -8.26
CA GLY A 82 -2.96 8.67 -8.82
C GLY A 82 -1.67 8.96 -8.03
N PRO A 83 -1.10 10.18 -8.13
CA PRO A 83 0.14 10.55 -7.44
C PRO A 83 -0.01 10.54 -5.92
N LEU A 84 0.97 9.97 -5.23
CA LEU A 84 1.06 9.90 -3.77
C LEU A 84 2.53 10.05 -3.35
N ASP A 85 2.78 10.62 -2.18
CA ASP A 85 4.11 10.54 -1.57
C ASP A 85 4.38 9.15 -0.95
N VAL A 86 5.59 8.92 -0.44
CA VAL A 86 5.96 7.66 0.22
C VAL A 86 5.09 7.40 1.45
N ARG A 87 4.76 8.44 2.24
CA ARG A 87 3.89 8.30 3.41
C ARG A 87 2.51 7.76 3.02
N GLN A 88 1.87 8.38 2.05
CA GLN A 88 0.58 7.98 1.51
C GLN A 88 0.63 6.58 0.87
N ARG A 89 1.78 6.18 0.28
CA ARG A 89 2.01 4.79 -0.18
C ARG A 89 2.00 3.78 0.95
N LEU A 90 2.69 4.08 2.05
CA LEU A 90 2.72 3.20 3.21
C LEU A 90 1.33 3.12 3.88
N GLU A 91 0.64 4.26 3.99
CA GLU A 91 -0.74 4.32 4.45
C GLU A 91 -1.69 3.54 3.54
N PHE A 92 -1.47 3.56 2.23
CA PHE A 92 -2.21 2.73 1.27
C PHE A 92 -2.01 1.24 1.54
N LEU A 93 -0.77 0.81 1.78
CA LEU A 93 -0.49 -0.59 2.11
C LEU A 93 -1.18 -1.00 3.42
N ARG A 94 -1.15 -0.15 4.45
CA ARG A 94 -1.90 -0.39 5.70
C ARG A 94 -3.40 -0.53 5.42
N PHE A 95 -4.01 0.46 4.79
CA PHE A 95 -5.44 0.45 4.45
C PHE A 95 -5.83 -0.82 3.67
N HIS A 96 -5.00 -1.22 2.70
CA HIS A 96 -5.23 -2.39 1.87
C HIS A 96 -5.15 -3.70 2.67
N LEU A 97 -4.16 -3.82 3.55
CA LEU A 97 -4.02 -4.97 4.46
C LEU A 97 -5.20 -5.07 5.43
N ASP A 98 -5.61 -3.96 6.04
CA ASP A 98 -6.76 -3.90 6.96
C ASP A 98 -8.05 -4.37 6.26
N ARG A 99 -8.27 -3.91 5.03
CA ARG A 99 -9.42 -4.33 4.21
C ARG A 99 -9.41 -5.84 3.98
N HIS A 100 -8.27 -6.43 3.64
CA HIS A 100 -8.15 -7.87 3.41
C HIS A 100 -8.30 -8.69 4.70
N CYS A 101 -7.71 -8.24 5.81
CA CYS A 101 -7.93 -8.85 7.12
C CYS A 101 -9.42 -8.90 7.46
N GLY A 102 -10.14 -7.79 7.25
CA GLY A 102 -11.59 -7.74 7.45
C GLY A 102 -12.37 -8.69 6.52
N GLN A 103 -11.93 -8.88 5.27
CA GLN A 103 -12.53 -9.87 4.37
C GLN A 103 -12.33 -11.30 4.88
N VAL A 104 -11.12 -11.64 5.36
CA VAL A 104 -10.83 -12.96 5.93
C VAL A 104 -11.66 -13.23 7.17
N VAL A 105 -11.79 -12.25 8.08
CA VAL A 105 -12.63 -12.38 9.29
C VAL A 105 -14.08 -12.69 8.90
N ARG A 106 -14.68 -11.91 7.99
CA ARG A 106 -16.05 -12.15 7.51
C ARG A 106 -16.23 -13.50 6.82
N LEU A 107 -15.20 -13.99 6.11
CA LEU A 107 -15.24 -15.32 5.50
C LEU A 107 -15.23 -16.41 6.57
N ARG A 108 -14.39 -16.27 7.61
CA ARG A 108 -14.32 -17.23 8.71
C ARG A 108 -15.62 -17.34 9.49
N GLU A 109 -16.32 -16.22 9.69
CA GLU A 109 -17.65 -16.18 10.34
C GLU A 109 -18.74 -16.89 9.53
N ARG A 110 -18.51 -17.11 8.22
CA ARG A 110 -19.44 -17.81 7.32
C ARG A 110 -19.09 -19.28 7.12
N LEU A 111 -17.95 -19.74 7.64
CA LEU A 111 -17.60 -21.15 7.60
C LEU A 111 -18.40 -21.90 8.69
N PRO A 112 -18.92 -23.09 8.39
CA PRO A 112 -19.66 -23.91 9.35
C PRO A 112 -18.79 -24.41 10.49
#